data_AF-A0A7J2SW97-F1
#
_entry.id   AF-A0A7J2SW97-F1
#
_cell.length_a   1.000
_cell.length_b   1.000
_cell.length_c   1.000
_cell.angle_alpha   90.00
_cell.angle_beta   90.00
_cell.angle_gamma   90.00
#
_symmetry.space_group_name_H-M   'P 1'
#
loop_
_entity.id
_entity.type
_entity.pdbx_description
1 polymer ?
#
loop_
_entity_poly.entity_id
_entity_poly.type
_entity_poly.pdbx_seq_one_letter_code
_entity_poly.pdbx_strand_id
1 'polypeptide(L)'
;MERDARVVLCCMSMLERAVAEAYARALRDEADPAIRAALTFISADSEKHARVLEALASGAACRRDECQGLMGTAWGREMEAAERVADLRGLLAGYDDLLSLESAAGEEYSAQIFLKAVEAMGSIPSALAHDLLRMISEDEERHGRLLSAIRNRIAASGQGGCQRRRSSAGS
;
A
#
# COMPACT_ATOMS: atom_id res chain seq x y z
N MET A 1 21.74 7.87 13.87
CA MET A 1 21.18 6.54 14.23
C MET A 1 19.77 6.65 14.80
N GLU A 2 19.55 7.12 16.04
CA GLU A 2 18.18 7.20 16.61
C GLU A 2 17.26 8.15 15.83
N ARG A 3 17.77 9.33 15.43
CA ARG A 3 17.02 10.27 14.58
C ARG A 3 16.65 9.63 13.24
N ASP A 4 17.61 9.02 12.57
CA ASP A 4 17.41 8.41 11.25
C ASP A 4 16.37 7.28 11.33
N ALA A 5 16.37 6.49 12.40
CA ALA A 5 15.37 5.45 12.64
C ALA A 5 13.93 6.01 12.78
N ARG A 6 13.76 7.12 13.52
CA ARG A 6 12.46 7.79 13.62
C ARG A 6 12.02 8.37 12.27
N VAL A 7 12.95 8.91 11.49
CA VAL A 7 12.66 9.42 10.14
C VAL A 7 12.26 8.28 9.20
N VAL A 8 12.91 7.11 9.26
CA VAL A 8 12.49 5.92 8.47
C VAL A 8 11.02 5.58 8.73
N LEU A 9 10.61 5.48 10.01
CA LEU A 9 9.22 5.17 10.37
C LEU A 9 8.25 6.27 9.89
N CYS A 10 8.65 7.53 9.97
CA CYS A 10 7.86 8.64 9.40
C CYS A 10 7.71 8.53 7.88
N CYS A 11 8.78 8.19 7.16
CA CYS A 11 8.75 8.03 5.71
C CYS A 11 7.85 6.86 5.27
N MET A 12 7.83 5.78 6.05
CA MET A 12 6.91 4.67 5.81
C MET A 12 5.47 5.05 6.12
N SER A 13 5.23 5.78 7.22
CA SER A 13 3.90 6.34 7.51
C SER A 13 3.39 7.20 6.35
N MET A 14 4.25 8.04 5.76
CA MET A 14 3.91 8.85 4.58
C MET A 14 3.51 7.98 3.37
N LEU A 15 4.24 6.89 3.13
CA LEU A 15 3.92 5.95 2.06
C LEU A 15 2.58 5.25 2.28
N GLU A 16 2.35 4.74 3.49
CA GLU A 16 1.08 4.08 3.85
C GLU A 16 -0.13 5.00 3.68
N ARG A 17 0.01 6.30 4.01
CA ARG A 17 -1.05 7.28 3.73
C ARG A 17 -1.32 7.43 2.24
N ALA A 18 -0.27 7.53 1.43
CA ALA A 18 -0.43 7.65 -0.02
C ALA A 18 -1.11 6.42 -0.62
N VAL A 19 -0.78 5.22 -0.12
CA VAL A 19 -1.40 3.94 -0.49
C VAL A 19 -2.86 3.87 -0.07
N ALA A 20 -3.17 4.23 1.18
CA ALA A 20 -4.54 4.31 1.68
C ALA A 20 -5.41 5.21 0.80
N GLU A 21 -4.88 6.38 0.43
CA GLU A 21 -5.56 7.29 -0.48
C GLU A 21 -5.70 6.73 -1.90
N ALA A 22 -4.68 6.03 -2.43
CA ALA A 22 -4.75 5.41 -3.76
C ALA A 22 -5.95 4.45 -3.86
N TYR A 23 -6.12 3.59 -2.86
CA TYR A 23 -7.26 2.68 -2.78
C TYR A 23 -8.58 3.42 -2.55
N ALA A 24 -8.59 4.47 -1.72
CA ALA A 24 -9.78 5.30 -1.54
C ALA A 24 -10.21 6.01 -2.84
N ARG A 25 -9.25 6.45 -3.66
CA ARG A 25 -9.51 7.03 -4.99
C ARG A 25 -10.08 5.98 -5.95
N ALA A 26 -9.56 4.75 -5.91
CA ALA A 26 -10.07 3.62 -6.70
C ALA A 26 -11.50 3.20 -6.34
N LEU A 27 -11.98 3.48 -5.12
CA LEU A 27 -13.34 3.15 -4.67
C LEU A 27 -14.46 4.01 -5.28
N ARG A 28 -14.16 5.24 -5.70
CA ARG A 28 -15.19 6.29 -5.90
C ARG A 28 -16.31 5.90 -6.87
N ASP A 29 -15.96 5.19 -7.93
CA ASP A 29 -16.91 4.82 -9.00
C ASP A 29 -17.07 3.29 -9.14
N GLU A 30 -16.57 2.50 -8.17
CA GLU A 30 -16.63 1.04 -8.26
C GLU A 30 -18.01 0.51 -7.90
N ALA A 31 -18.58 -0.32 -8.79
CA ALA A 31 -19.94 -0.84 -8.68
C ALA A 31 -20.01 -2.27 -8.13
N ASP A 32 -18.96 -3.07 -8.30
CA ASP A 32 -18.88 -4.44 -7.79
C ASP A 32 -18.69 -4.45 -6.27
N PRO A 33 -19.67 -4.95 -5.49
CA PRO A 33 -19.60 -4.93 -4.03
C PRO A 33 -18.40 -5.68 -3.45
N ALA A 34 -17.91 -6.72 -4.13
CA ALA A 34 -16.76 -7.50 -3.66
C ALA A 34 -15.45 -6.71 -3.86
N ILE A 35 -15.30 -6.03 -5.00
CA ILE A 35 -14.14 -5.17 -5.26
C ILE A 35 -14.17 -3.98 -4.30
N ARG A 36 -15.33 -3.36 -4.09
CA ARG A 36 -15.50 -2.30 -3.10
C ARG A 36 -15.10 -2.75 -1.70
N ALA A 37 -15.53 -3.94 -1.27
CA ALA A 37 -15.20 -4.46 0.05
C ALA A 37 -13.69 -4.66 0.21
N ALA A 38 -13.03 -5.25 -0.80
CA ALA A 38 -11.58 -5.46 -0.78
C ALA A 38 -10.81 -4.14 -0.77
N LEU A 39 -11.13 -3.19 -1.64
CA LEU A 39 -10.47 -1.88 -1.67
C LEU A 39 -10.72 -1.06 -0.39
N THR A 40 -11.92 -1.17 0.21
CA THR A 40 -12.23 -0.53 1.50
C THR A 40 -11.39 -1.14 2.62
N PHE A 41 -11.24 -2.46 2.63
CA PHE A 41 -10.41 -3.17 3.60
C PHE A 41 -8.95 -2.72 3.52
N ILE A 42 -8.35 -2.78 2.33
CA ILE A 42 -6.95 -2.40 2.14
C ILE A 42 -6.73 -0.92 2.48
N SER A 43 -7.60 -0.02 2.00
CA SER A 43 -7.50 1.41 2.31
C SER A 43 -7.55 1.70 3.82
N ALA A 44 -8.41 1.00 4.56
CA ALA A 44 -8.53 1.16 6.00
C ALA A 44 -7.31 0.60 6.76
N ASP A 45 -6.77 -0.53 6.30
CA ASP A 45 -5.59 -1.13 6.90
C ASP A 45 -4.33 -0.29 6.66
N SER A 46 -4.09 0.21 5.45
CA SER A 46 -2.97 1.13 5.19
C SER A 46 -3.06 2.42 6.02
N GLU A 47 -4.25 3.01 6.20
CA GLU A 47 -4.41 4.18 7.11
C GLU A 47 -4.16 3.81 8.58
N LYS A 48 -4.53 2.60 9.01
CA LYS A 48 -4.19 2.07 10.34
C LYS A 48 -2.68 1.92 10.48
N HIS A 49 -2.00 1.36 9.50
CA HIS A 49 -0.53 1.20 9.49
C HIS A 49 0.18 2.53 9.54
N ALA A 50 -0.23 3.49 8.73
CA ALA A 50 0.29 4.86 8.75
C ALA A 50 0.27 5.47 10.15
N ARG A 51 -0.85 5.35 10.87
CA ARG A 51 -1.00 5.88 12.24
C ARG A 51 -0.12 5.16 13.25
N VAL A 52 0.01 3.84 13.13
CA VAL A 52 0.90 3.06 14.00
C VAL A 52 2.35 3.48 13.77
N LEU A 53 2.79 3.58 12.51
CA LEU A 53 4.14 3.99 12.15
C LEU A 53 4.44 5.43 12.59
N GLU A 54 3.49 6.35 12.45
CA GLU A 54 3.59 7.73 12.94
C GLU A 54 3.75 7.77 14.47
N ALA A 55 2.97 6.97 15.20
CA ALA A 55 3.09 6.86 16.64
C ALA A 55 4.45 6.30 17.06
N LEU A 56 4.96 5.26 16.37
CA LEU A 56 6.28 4.70 16.63
C LEU A 56 7.41 5.69 16.28
N ALA A 57 7.23 6.52 15.25
CA ALA A 57 8.16 7.59 14.89
C ALA A 57 8.29 8.68 15.98
N SER A 58 7.44 8.65 17.02
CA SER A 58 7.53 9.51 18.20
C SER A 58 7.56 11.01 17.86
N GLY A 59 6.72 11.41 16.90
CA GLY A 59 6.59 12.82 16.49
C GLY A 59 7.74 13.35 15.63
N ALA A 60 8.59 12.47 15.07
CA ALA A 60 9.53 12.89 14.05
C ALA A 60 8.78 13.44 12.84
N ALA A 61 9.14 14.65 12.41
CA ALA A 61 8.70 15.21 11.15
C ALA A 61 9.65 14.76 10.06
N CYS A 62 9.10 14.32 8.94
CA CYS A 62 9.85 13.99 7.73
C CYS A 62 9.28 14.77 6.55
N ARG A 63 10.16 15.11 5.61
CA ARG A 63 9.77 15.68 4.33
C ARG A 63 10.02 14.69 3.21
N ARG A 64 9.31 14.84 2.09
CA ARG A 64 9.44 13.94 0.95
C ARG A 64 10.87 13.88 0.39
N ASP A 65 11.54 15.02 0.28
CA ASP A 65 12.93 15.13 -0.18
C ASP A 65 13.89 14.39 0.76
N GLU A 66 13.68 14.53 2.06
CA GLU A 66 14.44 13.83 3.10
C GLU A 66 14.21 12.31 3.03
N CYS A 67 12.96 11.88 2.89
CA CYS A 67 12.60 10.47 2.75
C CYS A 67 13.20 9.83 1.51
N GLN A 68 13.17 10.51 0.36
CA GLN A 68 13.80 10.00 -0.85
C GLN A 68 15.33 9.93 -0.70
N GLY A 69 15.95 10.86 0.01
CA GLY A 69 17.39 10.81 0.30
C GLY A 69 17.77 9.65 1.21
N LEU A 70 16.93 9.33 2.20
CA LEU A 70 17.18 8.29 3.20
C LEU A 70 16.81 6.88 2.72
N MET A 71 15.60 6.73 2.16
CA MET A 71 15.02 5.47 1.71
C MET A 71 15.43 5.11 0.27
N GLY A 72 15.95 6.08 -0.48
CA GLY A 72 16.43 5.92 -1.84
C GLY A 72 15.33 5.98 -2.91
N THR A 73 15.72 5.62 -4.13
CA THR A 73 14.86 5.78 -5.32
C THR A 73 13.71 4.78 -5.40
N ALA A 74 13.83 3.63 -4.72
CA ALA A 74 12.75 2.64 -4.66
C ALA A 74 11.50 3.22 -3.97
N TRP A 75 11.67 3.75 -2.75
CA TRP A 75 10.61 4.44 -2.02
C TRP A 75 10.00 5.61 -2.81
N GLY A 76 10.84 6.37 -3.52
CA GLY A 76 10.35 7.46 -4.38
C GLY A 76 9.43 6.98 -5.50
N ARG A 77 9.77 5.87 -6.17
CA ARG A 77 8.94 5.26 -7.21
C ARG A 77 7.62 4.71 -6.66
N GLU A 78 7.66 4.10 -5.48
CA GLU A 78 6.49 3.58 -4.77
C GLU A 78 5.50 4.71 -4.41
N MET A 79 6.01 5.81 -3.85
CA MET A 79 5.22 7.01 -3.59
C MET A 79 4.55 7.53 -4.85
N GLU A 80 5.30 7.69 -5.94
CA GLU A 80 4.74 8.17 -7.21
C GLU A 80 3.70 7.20 -7.78
N ALA A 81 3.89 5.89 -7.64
CA ALA A 81 2.92 4.89 -8.09
C ALA A 81 1.58 5.04 -7.37
N ALA A 82 1.60 5.17 -6.03
CA ALA A 82 0.39 5.38 -5.24
C ALA A 82 -0.32 6.72 -5.60
N GLU A 83 0.45 7.79 -5.82
CA GLU A 83 -0.11 9.11 -6.15
C GLU A 83 -0.71 9.20 -7.55
N ARG A 84 -0.19 8.42 -8.52
CA ARG A 84 -0.75 8.37 -9.89
C ARG A 84 -2.13 7.73 -9.95
N VAL A 85 -2.55 6.99 -8.93
CA VAL A 85 -3.87 6.32 -8.90
C VAL A 85 -4.98 7.35 -8.75
N ALA A 86 -5.65 7.69 -9.84
CA ALA A 86 -6.81 8.59 -9.83
C ALA A 86 -8.15 7.86 -9.60
N ASP A 87 -8.22 6.62 -10.09
CA ASP A 87 -9.39 5.74 -10.13
C ASP A 87 -8.95 4.26 -10.22
N LEU A 88 -9.91 3.32 -10.32
CA LEU A 88 -9.62 1.89 -10.43
C LEU A 88 -8.83 1.53 -11.70
N ARG A 89 -9.02 2.24 -12.81
CA ARG A 89 -8.26 1.99 -14.03
C ARG A 89 -6.79 2.37 -13.82
N GLY A 90 -6.54 3.50 -13.16
CA GLY A 90 -5.20 3.93 -12.75
C GLY A 90 -4.55 2.91 -11.81
N LEU A 91 -5.30 2.39 -10.84
CA LEU A 91 -4.85 1.32 -9.94
C LEU A 91 -4.40 0.08 -10.72
N LEU A 92 -5.19 -0.35 -11.70
CA LEU A 92 -4.87 -1.53 -12.51
C LEU A 92 -3.72 -1.29 -13.50
N ALA A 93 -3.60 -0.06 -14.02
CA ALA A 93 -2.48 0.31 -14.88
C ALA A 93 -1.16 0.32 -14.11
N GLY A 94 -1.19 0.72 -12.83
CA GLY A 94 -0.08 0.63 -11.89
C GLY A 94 -0.04 -0.65 -11.06
N TYR A 95 -0.75 -1.71 -11.47
CA TYR A 95 -0.93 -2.91 -10.65
C TYR A 95 0.39 -3.55 -10.24
N ASP A 96 1.34 -3.70 -11.18
CA ASP A 96 2.59 -4.40 -10.87
C ASP A 96 3.45 -3.56 -9.90
N ASP A 97 3.39 -2.23 -9.99
CA ASP A 97 4.05 -1.31 -9.04
C ASP A 97 3.42 -1.41 -7.64
N LEU A 98 2.09 -1.41 -7.56
CA LEU A 98 1.36 -1.53 -6.28
C LEU A 98 1.52 -2.92 -5.67
N LEU A 99 1.44 -3.99 -6.45
CA LEU A 99 1.69 -5.33 -5.96
C LEU A 99 3.13 -5.45 -5.44
N SER A 100 4.10 -4.85 -6.12
CA SER A 100 5.48 -4.81 -5.64
C SER A 100 5.60 -4.06 -4.32
N LEU A 101 4.85 -2.98 -4.11
CA LEU A 101 4.81 -2.25 -2.84
C LEU A 101 4.27 -3.13 -1.71
N GLU A 102 3.07 -3.70 -1.89
CA GLU A 102 2.44 -4.58 -0.89
C GLU A 102 3.33 -5.80 -0.58
N SER A 103 3.96 -6.36 -1.62
CA SER A 103 4.86 -7.51 -1.46
C SER A 103 6.14 -7.12 -0.73
N ALA A 104 6.79 -6.00 -1.11
CA ALA A 104 8.01 -5.53 -0.48
C ALA A 104 7.79 -5.14 0.99
N ALA A 105 6.66 -4.53 1.32
CA ALA A 105 6.30 -4.23 2.70
C ALA A 105 5.97 -5.50 3.50
N GLY A 106 5.39 -6.51 2.85
CA GLY A 106 5.18 -7.85 3.41
C GLY A 106 6.44 -8.72 3.52
N GLU A 107 7.56 -8.34 2.88
CA GLU A 107 8.81 -9.09 2.98
C GLU A 107 9.42 -9.01 4.39
N GLU A 108 9.85 -10.17 4.89
CA GLU A 108 10.54 -10.31 6.17
C GLU A 108 11.78 -9.38 6.29
N TYR A 109 12.38 -9.01 5.16
CA TYR A 109 13.50 -8.05 5.10
C TYR A 109 13.08 -6.62 5.49
N SER A 110 11.92 -6.14 5.03
CA SER A 110 11.38 -4.82 5.39
C SER A 110 11.00 -4.77 6.86
N ALA A 111 10.38 -5.85 7.37
CA ALA A 111 10.14 -6.02 8.79
C ALA A 111 11.44 -5.93 9.61
N GLN A 112 12.53 -6.57 9.16
CA GLN A 112 13.84 -6.47 9.82
C GLN A 112 14.42 -5.04 9.82
N ILE A 113 14.20 -4.26 8.76
CA ILE A 113 14.61 -2.84 8.72
C ILE A 113 13.83 -2.04 9.77
N PHE A 114 12.51 -2.25 9.87
CA PHE A 114 11.68 -1.56 10.85
C PHE A 114 12.04 -1.95 12.29
N LEU A 115 12.34 -3.22 12.52
CA LEU A 115 12.80 -3.72 13.81
C LEU A 115 14.13 -3.08 14.22
N LYS A 116 15.10 -3.01 13.31
CA LYS A 116 16.37 -2.32 13.58
C LYS A 116 16.18 -0.83 13.85
N ALA A 117 15.23 -0.19 13.17
CA ALA A 117 14.88 1.19 13.46
C ALA A 117 14.33 1.33 14.89
N VAL A 118 13.39 0.47 15.30
CA VAL A 118 12.84 0.46 16.65
C VAL A 118 13.88 0.17 17.72
N GLU A 119 14.74 -0.82 17.51
CA GLU A 119 15.84 -1.15 18.41
C GLU A 119 16.82 0.02 18.58
N ALA A 120 17.13 0.71 17.47
CA ALA A 120 18.00 1.88 17.50
C ALA A 120 17.40 3.10 18.22
N MET A 121 16.09 3.11 18.48
CA MET A 121 15.43 4.17 19.25
C MET A 121 15.49 3.97 20.77
N GLY A 122 15.75 2.75 21.26
CA GLY A 122 15.96 2.43 22.69
C GLY A 122 14.84 2.79 23.68
N SER A 123 13.71 3.34 23.22
CA SER A 123 12.69 4.04 24.03
C SER A 123 11.32 3.36 24.05
N ILE A 124 11.10 2.36 23.19
CA ILE A 124 9.85 1.59 23.12
C ILE A 124 10.16 0.14 23.53
N PRO A 125 9.33 -0.51 24.37
CA PRO A 125 9.47 -1.95 24.63
C PRO A 125 9.48 -2.71 23.31
N SER A 126 10.62 -3.31 22.97
CA SER A 126 10.87 -3.86 21.64
C SER A 126 9.84 -4.91 21.24
N ALA A 127 9.32 -5.69 22.20
CA ALA A 127 8.34 -6.75 21.93
C ALA A 127 7.00 -6.24 21.37
N LEU A 128 6.42 -5.18 21.96
CA LEU A 128 5.13 -4.66 21.49
C LEU A 128 5.26 -4.01 20.10
N ALA A 129 6.31 -3.22 19.90
CA ALA A 129 6.59 -2.64 18.60
C ALA A 129 6.91 -3.71 17.55
N HIS A 130 7.61 -4.77 17.93
CA HIS A 130 7.87 -5.93 17.08
C HIS A 130 6.58 -6.62 16.65
N ASP A 131 5.66 -6.86 17.57
CA ASP A 131 4.36 -7.45 17.24
C ASP A 131 3.54 -6.56 16.31
N LEU A 132 3.55 -5.24 16.53
CA LEU A 132 2.88 -4.28 15.64
C LEU A 132 3.45 -4.32 14.22
N LEU A 133 4.78 -4.29 14.08
CA LEU A 133 5.45 -4.33 12.78
C LEU A 133 5.25 -5.68 12.06
N ARG A 134 5.24 -6.79 12.81
CA ARG A 134 4.92 -8.11 12.27
C ARG A 134 3.47 -8.15 11.75
N MET A 135 2.52 -7.62 12.52
CA MET A 135 1.11 -7.58 12.08
C MET A 135 0.91 -6.72 10.82
N ILE A 136 1.64 -5.61 10.69
CA ILE A 136 1.67 -4.79 9.46
C ILE A 136 2.15 -5.65 8.29
N SER A 137 3.34 -6.26 8.40
CA SER A 137 3.90 -7.14 7.36
C SER A 137 2.92 -8.24 6.92
N GLU A 138 2.22 -8.86 7.86
CA GLU A 138 1.22 -9.89 7.58
C GLU A 138 -0.05 -9.33 6.88
N ASP A 139 -0.42 -8.08 7.17
CA ASP A 139 -1.50 -7.37 6.48
C ASP A 139 -1.11 -7.10 5.01
N GLU A 140 0.11 -6.66 4.72
CA GLU A 140 0.53 -6.36 3.34
C GLU A 140 0.54 -7.61 2.45
N GLU A 141 0.92 -8.77 3.00
CA GLU A 141 0.78 -10.03 2.28
C GLU A 141 -0.70 -10.35 1.95
N ARG A 142 -1.63 -10.01 2.86
CA ARG A 142 -3.08 -10.15 2.62
C ARG A 142 -3.53 -9.17 1.55
N HIS A 143 -3.06 -7.94 1.58
CA HIS A 143 -3.35 -6.91 0.57
C HIS A 143 -2.91 -7.37 -0.82
N GLY A 144 -1.69 -7.89 -0.98
CA GLY A 144 -1.22 -8.42 -2.26
C GLY A 144 -2.10 -9.55 -2.83
N ARG A 145 -2.61 -10.44 -1.96
CA ARG A 145 -3.58 -11.49 -2.36
C ARG A 145 -4.93 -10.91 -2.79
N LEU A 146 -5.44 -9.91 -2.07
CA LEU A 146 -6.68 -9.22 -2.42
C LEU A 146 -6.56 -8.45 -3.74
N LEU A 147 -5.44 -7.76 -3.95
CA LEU A 147 -5.16 -7.04 -5.19
C LEU A 147 -5.14 -7.99 -6.38
N SER A 148 -4.49 -9.15 -6.22
CA SER A 148 -4.49 -10.23 -7.22
C SER A 148 -5.90 -10.74 -7.52
N ALA A 149 -6.74 -10.91 -6.49
CA ALA A 149 -8.13 -11.33 -6.65
C ALA A 149 -8.97 -10.28 -7.39
N ILE A 150 -8.76 -8.99 -7.12
CA ILE A 150 -9.41 -7.88 -7.84
C ILE A 150 -9.06 -7.93 -9.33
N ARG A 151 -7.76 -8.03 -9.68
CA ARG A 151 -7.30 -8.09 -11.07
C ARG A 151 -7.96 -9.26 -11.82
N ASN A 152 -7.97 -10.45 -11.20
CA ASN A 152 -8.57 -11.65 -11.80
C ASN A 152 -10.09 -11.50 -12.00
N ARG A 153 -10.79 -10.90 -11.03
CA ARG A 153 -12.23 -10.68 -11.10
C ARG A 153 -12.61 -9.72 -12.23
N ILE A 154 -11.84 -8.65 -12.41
CA ILE A 154 -12.05 -7.68 -13.49
C ILE A 154 -11.77 -8.31 -14.85
N ALA A 155 -10.69 -9.10 -14.96
CA ALA A 155 -10.38 -9.84 -16.18
C ALA A 155 -11.50 -10.84 -16.55
N ALA A 156 -12.06 -11.55 -15.57
CA ALA A 156 -13.16 -12.50 -15.77
C ALA A 156 -14.49 -11.82 -16.13
N SER A 157 -14.72 -10.59 -15.65
CA SER A 157 -15.97 -9.85 -15.86
C SER A 157 -16.06 -9.14 -17.22
N GLY A 158 -15.02 -9.22 -18.06
CA GLY A 158 -15.09 -8.78 -19.46
C GLY A 158 -15.23 -7.28 -19.68
N GLN A 159 -14.95 -6.42 -18.68
CA GLN A 159 -14.94 -4.96 -18.86
C GLN A 159 -13.83 -4.45 -19.80
N GLY A 160 -13.05 -5.35 -20.42
CA GLY A 160 -12.13 -5.07 -21.53
C GLY A 160 -12.67 -5.37 -22.94
N GLY A 161 -13.97 -5.61 -23.14
CA GLY A 161 -14.45 -5.99 -24.48
C GLY A 161 -15.95 -5.86 -24.72
N CYS A 162 -16.49 -4.64 -24.77
CA CYS A 162 -17.79 -4.41 -25.41
C CYS A 162 -17.58 -4.08 -26.90
N GLN A 163 -17.32 -5.12 -27.70
CA GLN A 163 -17.60 -5.07 -29.14
C GLN A 163 -18.76 -6.00 -29.41
N ARG A 164 -19.91 -5.37 -29.63
CA ARG A 164 -21.23 -5.97 -29.80
C ARG A 164 -21.21 -7.15 -30.78
N ARG A 165 -21.61 -8.32 -30.29
CA ARG A 165 -22.33 -9.28 -31.14
C ARG A 165 -23.65 -8.64 -31.55
N ARG A 166 -23.77 -8.23 -32.81
CA ARG A 166 -25.05 -8.24 -33.50
C ARG A 166 -25.04 -9.42 -34.46
N SER A 167 -25.58 -10.53 -33.98
CA SER A 167 -26.19 -11.51 -34.85
C SER A 167 -27.54 -10.95 -35.29
N SER A 168 -27.71 -10.79 -36.60
CA SER A 168 -29.03 -10.91 -37.23
C SER A 168 -28.80 -11.57 -38.59
N ALA A 169 -28.87 -12.91 -38.56
CA ALA A 169 -29.42 -13.64 -39.68
C ALA A 169 -30.90 -13.24 -39.80
N GLY A 170 -31.38 -13.02 -41.03
CA GLY A 170 -32.76 -12.64 -41.28
C GLY A 170 -33.02 -12.55 -42.78
N SER A 171 -33.28 -13.74 -43.35
CA SER A 171 -34.00 -14.05 -44.61
C SER A 171 -33.39 -13.62 -45.94
#